data_AF-A0A7U4E6V5-F1
#
_entry.id   AF-A0A7U4E6V5-F1
#
_cell.length_a   1.000
_cell.length_b   1.000
_cell.length_c   1.000
_cell.angle_alpha   90.00
_cell.angle_beta   90.00
_cell.angle_gamma   90.00
#
_symmetry.space_group_name_H-M   'P 1'
#
loop_
_entity.id
_entity.type
_entity.pdbx_description
1 polymer ?
#
loop_
_entity_poly.entity_id
_entity_poly.type
_entity_poly.pdbx_seq_one_letter_code
_entity_poly.pdbx_strand_id
1 'polypeptide(L)'
;MGEQTRFFTFPVELLRGAFTDIEGVCSKAIGYAVFIRCKDNDESPEEAFEYFGISGNPDAAVKRGKEVYESILSPPLTSVNMDIIFDFYKKPKSDFDKAVFCAFCGLRSIIGTKSYVKTNNGLLLARMFGYRSTAEFAVVKQKPAYFKSHFSTAQKVRYQLTEKIIKRELSLSWGLKYYSNQSKGFYVSFSMDFESLVTHAEKSRKSTLLKQKEEAQKQIIERVRKQIRGK
;
A
#
# COMPACT_ATOMS: atom_id res chain seq x y z
N MET A 1 17.92 -18.20 20.42
CA MET A 1 16.57 -18.03 19.86
C MET A 1 16.67 -17.08 18.70
N GLY A 2 16.43 -17.52 17.46
CA GLY A 2 16.43 -16.59 16.33
C GLY A 2 15.34 -15.54 16.54
N GLU A 3 15.67 -14.26 16.43
CA GLU A 3 14.68 -13.18 16.50
C GLU A 3 13.63 -13.40 15.41
N GLN A 4 12.45 -13.85 15.82
CA GLN A 4 11.33 -13.99 14.93
C GLN A 4 10.89 -12.58 14.55
N THR A 5 10.97 -12.23 13.26
CA THR A 5 10.54 -10.91 12.78
C THR A 5 9.05 -10.74 13.03
N ARG A 6 8.70 -9.77 13.87
CA ARG A 6 7.32 -9.45 14.23
C ARG A 6 6.85 -8.22 13.44
N PHE A 7 5.54 -8.13 13.24
CA PHE A 7 4.92 -7.11 12.39
C PHE A 7 3.78 -6.42 13.12
N PHE A 8 3.66 -5.11 12.93
CA PHE A 8 2.44 -4.36 13.26
C PHE A 8 1.56 -4.27 12.01
N THR A 9 0.32 -4.75 12.14
CA THR A 9 -0.70 -4.64 11.09
C THR A 9 -1.70 -3.57 11.49
N PHE A 10 -1.95 -2.59 10.61
CA PHE A 10 -2.84 -1.45 10.91
C PHE A 10 -3.52 -0.85 9.66
N PRO A 11 -4.59 -0.05 9.83
CA PRO A 11 -5.30 0.60 8.73
C PRO A 11 -4.45 1.65 8.02
N VAL A 12 -4.48 1.70 6.69
CA VAL A 12 -3.78 2.76 5.94
C VAL A 12 -4.30 4.15 6.24
N GLU A 13 -5.54 4.28 6.71
CA GLU A 13 -6.16 5.55 7.07
C GLU A 13 -5.41 6.30 8.17
N LEU A 14 -4.64 5.59 9.00
CA LEU A 14 -3.75 6.22 9.97
C LEU A 14 -2.69 7.10 9.29
N LEU A 15 -2.34 6.87 8.02
CA LEU A 15 -1.32 7.64 7.30
C LEU A 15 -1.75 9.08 6.94
N ARG A 16 -3.02 9.47 7.12
CA ARG A 16 -3.52 10.81 6.75
C ARG A 16 -2.79 11.96 7.45
N GLY A 17 -2.19 11.71 8.62
CA GLY A 17 -1.40 12.67 9.38
C GLY A 17 0.11 12.52 9.27
N ALA A 18 0.60 11.54 8.49
CA ALA A 18 2.00 11.11 8.54
C ALA A 18 3.02 12.22 8.25
N PHE A 19 2.69 13.19 7.40
CA PHE A 19 3.60 14.30 7.08
C PHE A 19 3.70 15.34 8.20
N THR A 20 2.69 15.42 9.06
CA THR A 20 2.62 16.37 10.18
C THR A 20 3.10 15.73 11.48
N ASP A 21 2.63 14.53 11.78
CA ASP A 21 2.86 13.84 13.05
C ASP A 21 3.07 12.34 12.79
N ILE A 22 4.27 11.99 12.33
CA ILE A 22 4.62 10.60 12.04
C ILE A 22 4.71 9.75 13.33
N GLU A 23 5.12 10.36 14.43
CA GLU A 23 5.22 9.70 15.73
C GLU A 23 3.82 9.26 16.21
N GLY A 24 2.83 10.15 16.16
CA GLY A 24 1.45 9.83 16.51
C GLY A 24 0.83 8.78 15.59
N VAL A 25 1.19 8.75 14.30
CA VAL A 25 0.79 7.67 13.38
C VAL A 25 1.38 6.33 13.83
N CYS A 26 2.67 6.27 14.14
CA CYS A 26 3.32 5.06 14.64
C CYS A 26 2.75 4.61 15.99
N SER A 27 2.50 5.52 16.92
CA SER A 27 1.87 5.24 18.22
C SER A 27 0.46 4.64 18.08
N LYS A 28 -0.35 5.16 17.15
CA LYS A 28 -1.67 4.59 16.82
C LYS A 28 -1.56 3.22 16.16
N ALA A 29 -0.58 3.03 15.27
CA ALA A 29 -0.33 1.74 14.62
C ALA A 29 0.05 0.65 15.65
N ILE A 30 0.92 0.98 16.61
CA ILE A 30 1.28 0.09 17.73
C ILE A 30 0.04 -0.24 18.55
N GLY A 31 -0.71 0.78 19.01
CA GLY A 31 -1.91 0.57 19.81
C GLY A 31 -2.96 -0.30 19.10
N TYR A 32 -3.20 -0.06 17.81
CA TYR A 32 -4.12 -0.86 16.99
C TYR A 32 -3.67 -2.32 16.93
N ALA A 33 -2.39 -2.59 16.67
CA ALA A 33 -1.89 -3.96 16.57
C ALA A 33 -1.95 -4.70 17.92
N VAL A 34 -1.66 -4.01 19.03
CA VAL A 34 -1.83 -4.56 20.40
C VAL A 34 -3.30 -4.91 20.65
N PHE A 35 -4.21 -3.98 20.37
CA PHE A 35 -5.65 -4.22 20.57
C PHE A 35 -6.16 -5.41 19.74
N ILE A 36 -5.80 -5.47 18.46
CA ILE A 36 -6.18 -6.60 17.59
C ILE A 36 -5.64 -7.91 18.14
N ARG A 37 -4.39 -7.93 18.62
CA ARG A 37 -3.81 -9.14 19.21
C ARG A 37 -4.58 -9.60 20.45
N CYS A 38 -4.85 -8.69 21.39
CA CYS A 38 -5.65 -8.99 22.59
C CYS A 38 -7.01 -9.57 22.19
N LYS A 39 -7.69 -8.90 21.25
CA LYS A 39 -9.02 -9.29 20.78
C LYS A 39 -9.05 -10.65 20.07
N ASP A 40 -8.10 -10.91 19.18
CA ASP A 40 -8.12 -12.09 18.31
C ASP A 40 -7.56 -13.35 19.01
N ASN A 41 -6.77 -13.19 20.07
CA ASN A 41 -6.14 -14.29 20.81
C ASN A 41 -6.64 -14.45 22.25
N ASP A 42 -7.58 -13.61 22.70
CA ASP A 42 -8.05 -13.54 24.09
C ASP A 42 -6.91 -13.31 25.09
N GLU A 43 -5.94 -12.49 24.69
CA GLU A 43 -4.75 -12.13 25.49
C GLU A 43 -4.98 -10.85 26.29
N SER A 44 -4.36 -10.79 27.47
CA SER A 44 -4.25 -9.56 28.26
C SER A 44 -3.36 -8.52 27.57
N PRO A 45 -3.53 -7.22 27.89
CA PRO A 45 -2.64 -6.16 27.40
C PRO A 45 -1.15 -6.43 27.67
N GLU A 46 -0.83 -7.02 28.81
CA GLU A 46 0.54 -7.37 29.24
C GLU A 46 1.14 -8.48 28.37
N GLU A 47 0.40 -9.55 28.12
CA GLU A 47 0.83 -10.64 27.22
C GLU A 47 1.08 -10.14 25.80
N ALA A 48 0.21 -9.25 25.30
CA ALA A 48 0.42 -8.61 24.00
C ALA A 48 1.68 -7.72 23.99
N PHE A 49 1.96 -7.01 25.09
CA PHE A 49 3.17 -6.21 25.23
C PHE A 49 4.44 -7.06 25.26
N GLU A 50 4.42 -8.17 25.99
CA GLU A 50 5.51 -9.14 26.03
C GLU A 50 5.76 -9.75 24.64
N TYR A 51 4.69 -10.16 23.96
CA TYR A 51 4.77 -10.64 22.59
C TYR A 51 5.37 -9.61 21.65
N PHE A 52 5.06 -8.32 21.80
CA PHE A 52 5.67 -7.28 20.97
C PHE A 52 7.00 -6.74 21.55
N GLY A 53 7.47 -7.24 22.69
CA GLY A 53 8.68 -6.72 23.34
C GLY A 53 8.65 -5.21 23.58
N ILE A 54 7.46 -4.66 23.88
CA ILE A 54 7.26 -3.22 24.10
C ILE A 54 7.08 -2.92 25.59
N SER A 55 7.68 -1.82 26.02
CA SER A 55 7.53 -1.25 27.36
C SER A 55 6.58 -0.05 27.33
N GLY A 56 5.82 0.18 28.40
CA GLY A 56 4.96 1.36 28.53
C GLY A 56 3.72 1.07 29.36
N ASN A 57 2.61 1.71 29.02
CA ASN A 57 1.30 1.47 29.62
C ASN A 57 0.44 0.61 28.67
N PRO A 58 0.24 -0.69 28.98
CA PRO A 58 -0.54 -1.60 28.14
C PRO A 58 -1.99 -1.18 27.93
N ASP A 59 -2.68 -0.83 29.00
CA ASP A 59 -4.09 -0.40 28.98
C ASP A 59 -4.31 0.82 28.08
N ALA A 60 -3.42 1.81 28.17
CA ALA A 60 -3.50 3.01 27.36
C ALA A 60 -3.30 2.70 25.87
N ALA A 61 -2.43 1.75 25.53
CA ALA A 61 -2.22 1.32 24.14
C ALA A 61 -3.44 0.58 23.59
N VAL A 62 -4.02 -0.35 24.38
CA VAL A 62 -5.23 -1.10 24.02
C VAL A 62 -6.41 -0.16 23.84
N LYS A 63 -6.62 0.79 24.77
CA LYS A 63 -7.68 1.81 24.65
C LYS A 63 -7.56 2.60 23.35
N ARG A 64 -6.37 3.12 23.04
CA ARG A 64 -6.11 3.85 21.79
C ARG A 64 -6.35 2.98 20.55
N GLY A 65 -5.93 1.72 20.60
CA GLY A 65 -6.14 0.76 19.52
C GLY A 65 -7.62 0.47 19.28
N LYS A 66 -8.40 0.32 20.35
CA LYS A 66 -9.85 0.15 20.30
C LYS A 66 -10.56 1.34 19.64
N GLU A 67 -10.21 2.56 20.03
CA GLU A 67 -10.74 3.79 19.43
C GLU A 67 -10.50 3.85 17.91
N VAL A 68 -9.30 3.44 17.46
CA VAL A 68 -8.99 3.33 16.02
C VAL A 68 -9.82 2.22 15.36
N TYR A 69 -9.91 1.05 15.99
CA TYR A 69 -10.66 -0.08 15.45
C TYR A 69 -12.15 0.24 15.25
N GLU A 70 -12.77 0.89 16.22
CA GLU A 70 -14.19 1.25 16.19
C GLU A 70 -14.49 2.39 15.21
N SER A 71 -13.53 3.29 14.97
CA SER A 71 -13.71 4.44 14.07
C SER A 71 -13.52 4.11 12.58
N ILE A 72 -12.92 2.95 12.25
CA ILE A 72 -12.55 2.62 10.87
C ILE A 72 -13.17 1.28 10.44
N LEU A 73 -14.28 1.37 9.70
CA LEU A 73 -14.99 0.18 9.22
C LEU A 73 -14.30 -0.47 8.00
N SER A 74 -13.93 -1.75 8.10
CA SER A 74 -13.33 -2.56 7.02
C SER A 74 -12.16 -1.86 6.30
N PRO A 75 -11.07 -1.52 7.02
CA PRO A 75 -9.93 -0.85 6.44
C PRO A 75 -9.08 -1.78 5.61
N PRO A 76 -8.46 -1.26 4.54
CA PRO A 76 -7.36 -1.93 3.90
C PRO A 76 -6.13 -1.85 4.80
N LEU A 77 -5.65 -3.02 5.21
CA LEU A 77 -4.59 -3.14 6.21
C LEU A 77 -3.22 -3.15 5.55
N THR A 78 -2.24 -2.62 6.27
CA THR A 78 -0.82 -2.75 5.94
C THR A 78 -0.09 -3.41 7.08
N SER A 79 0.95 -4.20 6.77
CA SER A 79 1.78 -4.87 7.77
C SER A 79 3.23 -4.47 7.57
N VAL A 80 3.84 -3.98 8.65
CA VAL A 80 5.19 -3.40 8.66
C VAL A 80 6.02 -4.06 9.77
N ASN A 81 7.30 -4.34 9.51
CA ASN A 81 8.22 -4.80 10.53
C ASN A 81 8.25 -3.77 11.68
N MET A 82 8.16 -4.26 12.92
CA MET A 82 8.15 -3.42 14.11
C MET A 82 9.38 -2.52 14.24
N ASP A 83 10.56 -2.96 13.82
CA ASP A 83 11.78 -2.17 13.89
C ASP A 83 11.67 -0.90 13.06
N ILE A 84 11.03 -1.00 11.89
CA ILE A 84 10.75 0.15 11.03
C ILE A 84 9.77 1.10 11.73
N ILE A 85 8.73 0.58 12.38
CA ILE A 85 7.76 1.40 13.11
C ILE A 85 8.44 2.12 14.28
N PHE A 86 9.30 1.45 15.04
CA PHE A 86 10.04 2.09 16.13
C PHE A 86 11.06 3.10 15.64
N ASP A 87 11.71 2.84 14.51
CA ASP A 87 12.65 3.77 13.90
C ASP A 87 11.95 5.08 13.47
N PHE A 88 10.74 4.99 12.91
CA PHE A 88 9.91 6.15 12.58
C PHE A 88 9.24 6.81 13.80
N TYR A 89 9.01 6.06 14.87
CA TYR A 89 8.49 6.58 16.14
C TYR A 89 9.54 7.36 16.93
N LYS A 90 10.78 6.85 17.02
CA LYS A 90 11.82 7.37 17.92
C LYS A 90 12.74 8.41 17.28
N LYS A 91 12.88 8.41 15.96
CA LYS A 91 13.86 9.25 15.27
C LYS A 91 13.17 10.28 14.37
N PRO A 92 13.69 11.52 14.28
CA PRO A 92 13.25 12.48 13.29
C PRO A 92 13.34 11.90 11.88
N LYS A 93 12.34 12.19 11.04
CA LYS A 93 12.26 11.72 9.65
C LYS A 93 12.06 12.89 8.71
N SER A 94 12.78 12.88 7.59
CA SER A 94 12.53 13.85 6.52
C SER A 94 11.17 13.58 5.88
N ASP A 95 10.62 14.58 5.19
CA ASP A 95 9.38 14.37 4.44
C ASP A 95 9.54 13.32 3.33
N PHE A 96 10.76 13.16 2.80
CA PHE A 96 11.05 12.11 1.85
C PHE A 96 10.98 10.71 2.50
N ASP A 97 11.60 10.53 3.68
CA ASP A 97 11.52 9.27 4.43
C ASP A 97 10.08 8.89 4.75
N LYS A 98 9.28 9.87 5.19
CA LYS A 98 7.83 9.70 5.44
C LYS A 98 7.11 9.29 4.16
N ALA A 99 7.44 9.89 3.02
CA ALA A 99 6.84 9.53 1.74
C ALA A 99 7.18 8.10 1.30
N VAL A 100 8.43 7.66 1.48
CA VAL A 100 8.87 6.30 1.19
C VAL A 100 8.16 5.31 2.09
N PHE A 101 8.10 5.56 3.40
CA PHE A 101 7.37 4.74 4.36
C PHE A 101 5.88 4.64 4.02
N CYS A 102 5.22 5.77 3.75
CA CYS A 102 3.82 5.79 3.36
C CYS A 102 3.57 5.05 2.04
N ALA A 103 4.48 5.14 1.07
CA ALA A 103 4.38 4.39 -0.18
C ALA A 103 4.59 2.89 0.02
N PHE A 104 5.53 2.49 0.90
CA PHE A 104 5.69 1.11 1.34
C PHE A 104 4.40 0.57 1.95
N CYS A 105 3.86 1.27 2.96
CA CYS A 105 2.60 0.92 3.60
C CYS A 105 1.45 0.83 2.59
N GLY A 106 1.40 1.77 1.65
CA GLY A 106 0.41 1.78 0.59
C GLY A 106 0.50 0.57 -0.34
N LEU A 107 1.70 0.21 -0.81
CA LEU A 107 1.90 -0.98 -1.63
C LEU A 107 1.56 -2.28 -0.88
N ARG A 108 2.01 -2.41 0.37
CA ARG A 108 1.68 -3.55 1.23
C ARG A 108 0.16 -3.71 1.37
N SER A 109 -0.59 -2.62 1.51
CA SER A 109 -2.06 -2.67 1.60
C SER A 109 -2.77 -3.05 0.30
N ILE A 110 -2.17 -2.73 -0.86
CA ILE A 110 -2.72 -3.12 -2.16
C ILE A 110 -2.44 -4.60 -2.43
N ILE A 111 -1.27 -5.09 -2.01
CA ILE A 111 -0.87 -6.50 -2.14
C ILE A 111 -1.70 -7.37 -1.20
N GLY A 112 -1.88 -6.95 0.05
CA GLY A 112 -2.56 -7.73 1.08
C GLY A 112 -1.86 -9.07 1.31
N THR A 113 -2.63 -10.15 1.26
CA THR A 113 -2.13 -11.53 1.43
C THR A 113 -1.58 -12.17 0.15
N LYS A 114 -1.64 -11.46 -0.99
CA LYS A 114 -1.16 -12.00 -2.28
C LYS A 114 0.36 -11.94 -2.35
N SER A 115 0.96 -12.81 -3.17
CA SER A 115 2.40 -12.76 -3.45
C SER A 115 2.80 -11.59 -4.35
N TYR A 116 1.90 -11.15 -5.23
CA TYR A 116 2.07 -9.97 -6.09
C TYR A 116 0.73 -9.36 -6.49
N VAL A 117 0.77 -8.15 -7.05
CA VAL A 117 -0.42 -7.50 -7.59
C VAL A 117 -0.08 -6.56 -8.75
N LYS A 118 -0.98 -6.44 -9.73
CA LYS A 118 -0.97 -5.35 -10.71
C LYS A 118 -1.73 -4.16 -10.14
N THR A 119 -1.12 -2.98 -10.10
CA THR A 119 -1.74 -1.74 -9.62
C THR A 119 -1.36 -0.55 -10.49
N ASN A 120 -1.71 0.67 -10.09
CA ASN A 120 -1.40 1.91 -10.79
C ASN A 120 -1.01 3.04 -9.81
N ASN A 121 -0.43 4.11 -10.36
CA ASN A 121 0.07 5.23 -9.55
C ASN A 121 -1.05 5.98 -8.83
N GLY A 122 -2.27 6.00 -9.36
CA GLY A 122 -3.41 6.64 -8.72
C GLY A 122 -3.79 5.94 -7.41
N LEU A 123 -3.94 4.61 -7.44
CA LEU A 123 -4.26 3.85 -6.24
C LEU A 123 -3.12 3.89 -5.24
N LEU A 124 -1.86 3.75 -5.68
CA LEU A 124 -0.70 3.90 -4.80
C LEU A 124 -0.70 5.28 -4.11
N LEU A 125 -0.92 6.34 -4.87
CA LEU A 125 -0.97 7.70 -4.33
C LEU A 125 -2.09 7.86 -3.30
N ALA A 126 -3.29 7.35 -3.56
CA ALA A 126 -4.39 7.39 -2.59
C ALA A 126 -3.99 6.67 -1.29
N ARG A 127 -3.40 5.47 -1.38
CA ARG A 127 -2.97 4.68 -0.22
C ARG A 127 -1.85 5.33 0.57
N MET A 128 -0.88 5.91 -0.12
CA MET A 128 0.24 6.64 0.49
C MET A 128 -0.26 7.83 1.35
N PHE A 129 -1.36 8.47 0.96
CA PHE A 129 -1.96 9.55 1.75
C PHE A 129 -3.06 9.07 2.70
N GLY A 130 -3.22 7.76 2.90
CA GLY A 130 -4.16 7.16 3.83
C GLY A 130 -5.62 7.14 3.36
N TYR A 131 -5.86 7.06 2.07
CA TYR A 131 -7.20 6.94 1.50
C TYR A 131 -7.44 5.57 0.89
N ARG A 132 -8.71 5.13 0.91
CA ARG A 132 -9.11 3.79 0.49
C ARG A 132 -9.10 3.61 -1.01
N SER A 133 -9.44 4.67 -1.72
CA SER A 133 -9.63 4.64 -3.17
C SER A 133 -9.18 5.95 -3.80
N THR A 134 -8.97 5.90 -5.11
CA THR A 134 -8.72 7.10 -5.91
C THR A 134 -9.88 8.09 -5.85
N ALA A 135 -11.13 7.60 -5.75
CA ALA A 135 -12.32 8.43 -5.67
C ALA A 135 -12.35 9.22 -4.35
N GLU A 136 -12.10 8.55 -3.23
CA GLU A 136 -12.02 9.20 -1.92
C GLU A 136 -10.92 10.26 -1.89
N PHE A 137 -9.74 9.94 -2.45
CA PHE A 137 -8.64 10.91 -2.48
C PHE A 137 -8.89 12.10 -3.42
N ALA A 138 -9.69 11.92 -4.47
CA ALA A 138 -9.96 12.97 -5.46
C ALA A 138 -10.83 14.11 -4.88
N VAL A 139 -11.77 13.79 -3.98
CA VAL A 139 -12.71 14.77 -3.40
C VAL A 139 -12.12 15.57 -2.23
N VAL A 140 -10.93 15.21 -1.75
CA VAL A 140 -10.25 15.91 -0.65
C VAL A 140 -9.79 17.28 -1.12
N LYS A 141 -10.41 18.33 -0.58
CA LYS A 141 -10.11 19.73 -0.91
C LYS A 141 -8.75 20.19 -0.41
N GLN A 142 -8.41 19.82 0.83
CA GLN A 142 -7.16 20.24 1.46
C GLN A 142 -6.15 19.10 1.44
N LYS A 143 -5.18 19.20 0.53
CA LYS A 143 -4.06 18.27 0.44
C LYS A 143 -2.86 18.76 1.25
N PRO A 144 -2.05 17.87 1.85
CA PRO A 144 -0.83 18.24 2.58
C PRO A 144 0.16 19.04 1.71
N ALA A 145 1.02 19.85 2.34
CA ALA A 145 2.03 20.65 1.62
C ALA A 145 2.92 19.79 0.72
N TYR A 146 3.37 18.63 1.22
CA TYR A 146 4.17 17.68 0.45
C TYR A 146 3.46 17.21 -0.83
N PHE A 147 2.14 16.98 -0.78
CA PHE A 147 1.35 16.66 -1.97
C PHE A 147 1.39 17.80 -2.99
N LYS A 148 1.15 19.04 -2.55
CA LYS A 148 1.12 20.21 -3.44
C LYS A 148 2.47 20.40 -4.15
N SER A 149 3.57 20.21 -3.43
CA SER A 149 4.92 20.33 -3.96
C SER A 149 5.27 19.22 -4.95
N HIS A 150 4.95 17.96 -4.61
CA HIS A 150 5.50 16.78 -5.28
C HIS A 150 4.50 15.94 -6.10
N PHE A 151 3.18 16.13 -5.96
CA PHE A 151 2.16 15.26 -6.56
C PHE A 151 0.97 16.01 -7.17
N SER A 152 1.02 17.35 -7.23
CA SER A 152 -0.09 18.19 -7.72
C SER A 152 -0.47 18.00 -9.18
N THR A 153 0.42 17.44 -10.01
CA THR A 153 0.16 17.18 -11.44
C THR A 153 0.46 15.73 -11.79
N ALA A 154 -0.16 15.21 -12.85
CA ALA A 154 0.09 13.85 -13.32
C ALA A 154 1.56 13.62 -13.68
N GLN A 155 2.27 14.64 -14.18
CA GLN A 155 3.71 14.55 -14.47
C GLN A 155 4.53 14.42 -13.20
N LYS A 156 4.24 15.23 -12.17
CA LYS A 156 4.92 15.15 -10.87
C LYS A 156 4.66 13.80 -10.18
N VAL A 157 3.41 13.32 -10.21
CA VAL A 157 3.06 11.98 -9.71
C VAL A 157 3.86 10.90 -10.42
N ARG A 158 3.93 10.94 -11.75
CA ARG A 158 4.76 10.01 -12.52
C ARG A 158 6.20 10.09 -12.02
N TYR A 159 6.81 11.27 -12.04
CA TYR A 159 8.20 11.46 -11.64
C TYR A 159 8.51 10.92 -10.24
N GLN A 160 7.74 11.32 -9.22
CA GLN A 160 7.94 10.88 -7.84
C GLN A 160 7.72 9.38 -7.63
N LEU A 161 6.68 8.81 -8.24
CA LEU A 161 6.36 7.38 -8.12
C LEU A 161 7.04 6.52 -9.20
N THR A 162 7.98 7.04 -9.98
CA THR A 162 8.76 6.21 -10.92
C THR A 162 9.88 5.46 -10.19
N GLU A 163 10.53 4.56 -10.95
CA GLU A 163 11.81 3.92 -10.63
C GLU A 163 12.96 4.91 -10.34
N LYS A 164 12.77 6.23 -10.49
CA LYS A 164 13.84 7.21 -10.25
C LYS A 164 13.90 7.72 -8.82
N ILE A 165 12.78 7.69 -8.08
CA ILE A 165 12.70 8.29 -6.75
C ILE A 165 12.12 7.29 -5.74
N ILE A 166 10.80 7.32 -5.48
CA ILE A 166 10.23 6.55 -4.36
C ILE A 166 10.33 5.05 -4.63
N LYS A 167 9.98 4.59 -5.83
CA LYS A 167 10.08 3.14 -6.12
C LYS A 167 11.53 2.67 -6.19
N ARG A 168 12.46 3.56 -6.56
CA ARG A 168 13.90 3.26 -6.52
C ARG A 168 14.34 2.96 -5.10
N GLU A 169 14.01 3.86 -4.18
CA GLU A 169 14.37 3.74 -2.78
C GLU A 169 13.74 2.49 -2.17
N LEU A 170 12.47 2.23 -2.49
CA LEU A 170 11.80 1.00 -2.06
C LEU A 170 12.47 -0.26 -2.61
N SER A 171 12.97 -0.24 -3.85
CA SER A 171 13.66 -1.39 -4.44
C SER A 171 15.04 -1.62 -3.84
N LEU A 172 15.80 -0.55 -3.59
CA LEU A 172 17.16 -0.62 -3.05
C LEU A 172 17.18 -0.99 -1.56
N SER A 173 16.28 -0.37 -0.78
CA SER A 173 16.38 -0.39 0.69
C SER A 173 15.22 -1.11 1.38
N TRP A 174 14.11 -1.36 0.68
CA TRP A 174 12.89 -1.98 1.26
C TRP A 174 12.49 -3.29 0.59
N GLY A 175 13.32 -3.80 -0.34
CA GLY A 175 13.12 -5.09 -0.99
C GLY A 175 11.94 -5.14 -1.98
N LEU A 176 11.48 -4.00 -2.51
CA LEU A 176 10.43 -3.94 -3.53
C LEU A 176 10.93 -4.51 -4.88
N LYS A 177 10.20 -5.49 -5.42
CA LYS A 177 10.34 -5.94 -6.81
C LYS A 177 9.26 -5.23 -7.61
N TYR A 178 9.66 -4.57 -8.68
CA TYR A 178 8.80 -3.71 -9.49
C TYR A 178 9.01 -4.01 -10.97
N TYR A 179 7.92 -4.21 -11.71
CA TYR A 179 7.97 -4.35 -13.16
C TYR A 179 6.89 -3.52 -13.84
N SER A 180 7.29 -2.72 -14.83
CA SER A 180 6.38 -1.98 -15.71
C SER A 180 6.92 -2.03 -17.14
N ASN A 181 6.07 -2.45 -18.07
CA ASN A 181 6.41 -2.46 -19.49
C ASN A 181 5.17 -2.12 -20.33
N GLN A 182 5.26 -1.02 -21.09
CA GLN A 182 4.35 -0.53 -22.14
C GLN A 182 2.84 -0.72 -21.91
N SER A 183 2.41 -0.86 -20.65
CA SER A 183 1.05 -1.20 -20.25
C SER A 183 0.61 -0.25 -19.15
N LYS A 184 -0.71 0.01 -19.10
CA LYS A 184 -1.28 0.83 -18.02
C LYS A 184 -1.10 0.09 -16.69
N GLY A 185 -0.37 0.72 -15.78
CA GLY A 185 -0.08 0.19 -14.45
C GLY A 185 1.28 -0.50 -14.36
N PHE A 186 1.48 -1.22 -13.27
CA PHE A 186 2.72 -1.90 -12.95
C PHE A 186 2.47 -3.04 -11.97
N TYR A 187 3.38 -4.01 -11.95
CA TYR A 187 3.35 -5.15 -11.05
C TYR A 187 4.35 -4.94 -9.92
N VAL A 188 3.96 -5.35 -8.70
CA VAL A 188 4.79 -5.25 -7.51
C VAL A 188 4.74 -6.51 -6.66
N SER A 189 5.84 -6.80 -5.99
CA SER A 189 5.94 -7.83 -4.97
C SER A 189 7.02 -7.46 -3.95
N PHE A 190 6.87 -7.96 -2.71
CA PHE A 190 7.94 -7.94 -1.70
C PHE A 190 8.50 -9.34 -1.44
N SER A 191 7.74 -10.41 -1.71
CA SER A 191 8.09 -11.79 -1.40
C SER A 191 8.59 -12.60 -2.61
N MET A 192 8.14 -12.29 -3.83
CA MET A 192 8.57 -12.99 -5.03
C MET A 192 9.92 -12.48 -5.53
N ASP A 193 10.68 -13.36 -6.17
CA ASP A 193 11.82 -12.96 -6.98
C ASP A 193 11.36 -12.20 -8.23
N PHE A 194 12.31 -11.48 -8.83
CA PHE A 194 12.01 -10.60 -9.95
C PHE A 194 11.63 -11.37 -11.23
N GLU A 195 12.26 -12.51 -11.50
CA GLU A 195 12.00 -13.31 -12.70
C GLU A 195 10.58 -13.88 -12.69
N SER A 196 10.14 -14.40 -11.55
CA SER A 196 8.76 -14.87 -11.35
C SER A 196 7.76 -13.74 -11.54
N LEU A 197 8.03 -12.54 -11.00
CA LEU A 197 7.16 -11.36 -11.17
C LEU A 197 7.01 -10.99 -12.66
N VAL A 198 8.11 -10.94 -13.40
CA VAL A 198 8.13 -10.64 -14.84
C VAL A 198 7.36 -11.72 -15.60
N THR A 199 7.59 -12.99 -15.29
CA THR A 199 6.91 -14.12 -15.92
C THR A 199 5.40 -14.03 -15.78
N HIS A 200 4.89 -13.73 -14.58
CA HIS A 200 3.45 -13.54 -14.35
C HIS A 200 2.89 -12.32 -15.09
N ALA A 201 3.66 -11.22 -15.14
CA ALA A 201 3.26 -10.01 -15.85
C ALA A 201 3.15 -10.25 -17.37
N GLU A 202 4.14 -10.91 -17.97
CA GLU A 202 4.17 -11.22 -19.41
C GLU A 202 3.11 -12.24 -19.82
N LYS A 203 2.87 -13.28 -19.00
CA LYS A 203 1.75 -14.24 -19.21
C LYS A 203 0.41 -13.52 -19.23
N SER A 204 0.17 -12.62 -18.27
CA SER A 204 -1.07 -11.83 -18.18
C SER A 204 -1.23 -10.88 -19.38
N ARG A 205 -0.14 -10.29 -19.85
CA ARG A 205 -0.12 -9.44 -21.05
C ARG A 205 -0.49 -10.23 -22.30
N LYS A 206 0.16 -11.38 -22.54
CA LYS A 206 -0.13 -12.25 -23.69
C LYS A 206 -1.60 -12.67 -23.73
N SER A 207 -2.15 -13.06 -22.58
CA SER A 207 -3.57 -13.42 -22.44
C SER A 207 -4.50 -12.25 -22.80
N THR A 208 -4.17 -11.04 -22.32
CA THR A 208 -4.97 -9.83 -22.61
C THR A 208 -4.93 -9.47 -24.09
N LEU A 209 -3.75 -9.53 -24.72
CA LEU A 209 -3.60 -9.24 -26.15
C LEU A 209 -4.38 -10.24 -27.02
N LEU A 210 -4.37 -11.52 -26.64
CA LEU A 210 -5.12 -12.55 -27.36
C LEU A 210 -6.63 -12.26 -27.31
N LYS A 211 -7.17 -11.97 -26.12
CA LYS A 211 -8.58 -11.59 -25.94
C LYS A 211 -8.97 -10.35 -26.74
N GLN A 212 -8.11 -9.32 -26.75
CA GLN A 212 -8.34 -8.10 -27.53
C GLN A 212 -8.38 -8.39 -29.03
N LYS A 213 -7.50 -9.27 -29.52
CA LYS A 213 -7.48 -9.68 -30.92
C LYS A 213 -8.75 -10.45 -31.30
N GLU A 214 -9.18 -11.40 -30.47
CA GLU A 214 -10.42 -12.18 -30.69
C GLU A 214 -11.66 -11.28 -30.70
N GLU A 215 -11.77 -10.36 -29.75
CA GLU A 215 -12.89 -9.41 -29.66
C GLU A 215 -12.93 -8.48 -30.88
N ALA A 216 -11.77 -7.95 -31.31
CA ALA A 216 -11.67 -7.13 -32.51
C ALA A 216 -12.08 -7.91 -33.77
N GLN A 217 -11.66 -9.17 -33.89
CA GLN A 217 -12.07 -10.04 -35.00
C GLN A 217 -13.59 -10.27 -35.01
N LYS A 218 -14.19 -10.54 -33.84
CA LYS A 218 -15.64 -10.72 -33.69
C LYS A 218 -16.42 -9.48 -34.12
N GLN A 219 -16.00 -8.31 -33.66
CA GLN A 219 -16.62 -7.03 -34.04
C GLN A 219 -16.54 -6.77 -35.54
N ILE A 220 -15.41 -7.10 -36.18
CA ILE A 220 -15.24 -6.99 -37.63
C ILE A 220 -16.20 -7.94 -38.35
N ILE A 221 -16.28 -9.21 -37.95
CA ILE A 221 -17.18 -10.22 -38.55
C ILE A 221 -18.64 -9.78 -38.42
N GLU A 222 -19.06 -9.31 -37.25
CA GLU A 222 -20.42 -8.81 -37.02
C GLU A 222 -20.74 -7.61 -37.91
N ARG A 223 -19.80 -6.67 -38.04
CA ARG A 223 -19.95 -5.50 -38.92
C ARG A 223 -20.12 -5.92 -40.38
N VAL A 224 -19.29 -6.85 -40.87
CA VAL A 224 -19.38 -7.37 -42.25
C VAL A 224 -20.69 -8.12 -42.48
N ARG A 225 -21.14 -8.96 -41.53
CA ARG A 225 -22.42 -9.66 -41.62
C ARG A 225 -23.61 -8.71 -41.69
N LYS A 226 -23.60 -7.62 -40.91
CA LYS A 226 -24.65 -6.58 -40.98
C LYS A 226 -24.66 -5.88 -42.34
N GLN A 227 -23.49 -5.61 -42.93
CA GLN A 227 -23.40 -4.99 -44.26
C GLN A 227 -23.92 -5.90 -45.38
N ILE A 228 -23.70 -7.21 -45.28
CA ILE A 228 -24.23 -8.17 -46.26
C ILE A 228 -25.74 -8.35 -46.12
N ARG A 229 -26.28 -8.40 -44.89
CA ARG A 229 -27.72 -8.58 -44.63
C ARG A 229 -28.57 -7.32 -44.85
N GLY A 230 -27.95 -6.14 -44.87
CA GLY A 230 -28.61 -4.87 -45.15
C GLY A 230 -28.59 -4.46 -46.63
N LYS A 231 -28.12 -5.35 -47.51
CA LYS A 231 -28.31 -5.31 -48.96
C LYS A 231 -29.29 -6.40 -49.36
#